data_AF-A0A8J8MPW5-F1
#
_entry.id   AF-A0A8J8MPW5-F1
#
_cell.length_a   1.000
_cell.length_b   1.000
_cell.length_c   1.000
_cell.angle_alpha   90.00
_cell.angle_beta   90.00
_cell.angle_gamma   90.00
#
_symmetry.space_group_name_H-M   'P 1'
#
loop_
_entity.id
_entity.type
_entity.pdbx_description
1 polymer ?
#
loop_
_entity_poly.entity_id
_entity_poly.type
_entity_poly.pdbx_seq_one_letter_code
_entity_poly.pdbx_strand_id
1 'polypeptide(L)'
;MNINKLKEAERTFFMEYPQGFDTPEMVEMSKKHKMDKLVDFAKESFKPSAFNQVEETAENMVKMVTRSSMVSLFEKPKFRDAVRGMRIDNKKILVAGLKELIHGDEEKGFNQLLDILSEYKLAKWTLLTVFRCYYYPDKDLLFKPTTVKNVIKKYELEGLTYKPRPSYDFFVTYRENINAMKQQVDASLAPNNAAFSGFLMMTMGTE
;
A
#
# COMPACT_ATOMS: atom_id res chain seq x y z
N MET A 1 0.79 -20.74 -4.23
CA MET A 1 -0.06 -19.91 -5.13
C MET A 1 -0.54 -20.76 -6.30
N ASN A 2 -1.77 -20.56 -6.76
CA ASN A 2 -2.33 -21.22 -7.93
C ASN A 2 -1.97 -20.44 -9.21
N ILE A 3 -0.91 -20.88 -9.90
CA ILE A 3 -0.39 -20.22 -11.10
C ILE A 3 -1.38 -20.33 -12.28
N ASN A 4 -2.12 -21.43 -12.40
CA ASN A 4 -3.07 -21.61 -13.48
C ASN A 4 -4.17 -20.54 -13.46
N LYS A 5 -4.72 -20.23 -12.28
CA LYS A 5 -5.71 -19.16 -12.10
C LYS A 5 -5.12 -17.77 -12.37
N LEU A 6 -3.83 -17.56 -12.08
CA LEU A 6 -3.14 -16.31 -12.41
C LEU A 6 -2.96 -16.13 -13.92
N LYS A 7 -2.56 -17.20 -14.63
CA LYS A 7 -2.45 -17.20 -16.10
C LYS A 7 -3.80 -17.09 -16.80
N GLU A 8 -4.86 -17.62 -16.21
CA GLU A 8 -6.22 -17.38 -16.68
C GLU A 8 -6.63 -15.91 -16.52
N ALA A 9 -6.39 -15.32 -15.34
CA ALA A 9 -6.65 -13.89 -15.11
C ALA A 9 -5.89 -12.99 -16.10
N GLU A 10 -4.62 -13.28 -16.36
CA GLU A 10 -3.80 -12.59 -17.37
C GLU A 10 -4.44 -12.65 -18.76
N ARG A 11 -4.83 -13.86 -19.22
CA ARG A 11 -5.49 -14.02 -20.52
C ARG A 11 -6.81 -13.24 -20.58
N THR A 12 -7.64 -13.33 -19.54
CA THR A 12 -8.90 -12.58 -19.47
C THR A 12 -8.68 -11.08 -19.53
N PHE A 13 -7.67 -10.57 -18.83
CA PHE A 13 -7.32 -9.16 -18.87
C PHE A 13 -6.95 -8.71 -20.30
N PHE A 14 -6.11 -9.44 -21.01
CA PHE A 14 -5.73 -9.08 -22.38
C PHE A 14 -6.85 -9.31 -23.41
N MET A 15 -7.80 -10.22 -23.16
CA MET A 15 -8.99 -10.34 -24.01
C MET A 15 -9.89 -9.09 -23.92
N GLU A 16 -10.03 -8.52 -22.72
CA GLU A 16 -10.82 -7.31 -22.49
C GLU A 16 -10.04 -6.03 -22.85
N TYR A 17 -8.73 -6.01 -22.58
CA TYR A 17 -7.81 -4.89 -22.80
C TYR A 17 -6.60 -5.37 -23.62
N PRO A 18 -6.70 -5.46 -24.96
CA PRO A 18 -5.64 -6.00 -25.81
C PRO A 18 -4.29 -5.25 -25.73
N GLN A 19 -4.31 -3.96 -25.38
CA GLN A 19 -3.10 -3.15 -25.14
C GLN A 19 -2.71 -3.08 -23.66
N GLY A 20 -3.32 -3.91 -22.81
CA GLY A 20 -3.12 -3.91 -21.38
C GLY A 20 -3.43 -2.53 -20.77
N PHE A 21 -2.51 -2.03 -19.93
CA PHE A 21 -2.66 -0.71 -19.30
C PHE A 21 -2.49 0.49 -20.25
N ASP A 22 -2.01 0.28 -21.47
CA ASP A 22 -1.91 1.33 -22.49
C ASP A 22 -3.23 1.58 -23.23
N THR A 23 -4.24 0.73 -22.98
CA THR A 23 -5.60 0.92 -23.49
C THR A 23 -6.17 2.29 -23.02
N PRO A 24 -6.83 3.10 -23.89
CA PRO A 24 -7.21 4.48 -23.56
C PRO A 24 -7.99 4.66 -22.24
N GLU A 25 -8.90 3.74 -21.93
CA GLU A 25 -9.69 3.74 -20.70
C GLU A 25 -8.81 3.54 -19.45
N MET A 26 -7.80 2.66 -19.53
CA MET A 26 -6.84 2.41 -18.46
C MET A 26 -5.93 3.60 -18.23
N VAL A 27 -5.46 4.21 -19.32
CA VAL A 27 -4.66 5.44 -19.26
C VAL A 27 -5.44 6.55 -18.56
N GLU A 28 -6.72 6.74 -18.92
CA GLU A 28 -7.57 7.75 -18.26
C GLU A 28 -7.83 7.42 -16.78
N MET A 29 -8.03 6.15 -16.44
CA MET A 29 -8.17 5.71 -15.05
C MET A 29 -6.90 5.97 -14.23
N SER A 30 -5.73 5.69 -14.80
CA SER A 30 -4.43 5.85 -14.13
C SER A 30 -4.16 7.28 -13.67
N LYS A 31 -4.61 8.29 -14.44
CA LYS A 31 -4.46 9.72 -14.12
C LYS A 31 -5.08 10.10 -12.78
N LYS A 32 -6.11 9.38 -12.34
CA LYS A 32 -6.80 9.61 -11.04
C LYS A 32 -5.92 9.24 -9.85
N HIS A 33 -4.97 8.32 -10.03
CA HIS A 33 -4.10 7.85 -8.96
C HIS A 33 -2.88 8.74 -8.73
N LYS A 34 -2.42 9.45 -9.77
CA LYS A 34 -1.27 10.37 -9.69
C LYS A 34 -0.04 9.69 -9.05
N MET A 35 0.22 8.43 -9.41
CA MET A 35 1.25 7.60 -8.76
C MET A 35 2.61 8.29 -8.72
N ASP A 36 3.13 8.73 -9.86
CA ASP A 36 4.47 9.35 -9.94
C ASP A 36 4.60 10.54 -9.00
N LYS A 37 3.60 11.43 -8.98
CA LYS A 37 3.57 12.59 -8.08
C LYS A 37 3.56 12.21 -6.61
N LEU A 38 2.92 11.09 -6.25
CA LEU A 38 2.90 10.60 -4.87
C LEU A 38 4.19 9.87 -4.50
N VAL A 39 4.83 9.18 -5.45
CA VAL A 39 6.16 8.59 -5.28
C VAL A 39 7.20 9.69 -5.07
N ASP A 40 7.24 10.71 -5.94
CA ASP A 40 8.12 11.86 -5.80
C ASP A 40 7.93 12.56 -4.45
N PHE A 41 6.66 12.79 -4.09
CA PHE A 41 6.33 13.37 -2.79
C PHE A 41 6.78 12.49 -1.62
N ALA A 42 6.67 11.16 -1.72
CA ALA A 42 7.14 10.23 -0.70
C ALA A 42 8.66 10.29 -0.55
N LYS A 43 9.39 10.22 -1.67
CA LYS A 43 10.85 10.25 -1.70
C LYS A 43 11.40 11.53 -1.09
N GLU A 44 10.82 12.66 -1.43
CA GLU A 44 11.25 13.96 -0.93
C GLU A 44 10.85 14.19 0.54
N SER A 45 9.59 13.91 0.88
CA SER A 45 9.06 14.20 2.23
C SER A 45 9.58 13.25 3.30
N PHE A 46 10.04 12.06 2.91
CA PHE A 46 10.52 11.02 3.82
C PHE A 46 11.96 10.61 3.50
N LYS A 47 12.79 11.53 2.99
CA LYS A 47 14.24 11.35 2.93
C LYS A 47 14.85 11.33 4.34
N PRO A 48 16.02 10.70 4.55
CA PRO A 48 16.60 10.55 5.90
C PRO A 48 16.71 11.84 6.72
N SER A 49 17.02 12.97 6.08
CA SER A 49 17.15 14.27 6.74
C SER A 49 15.82 14.88 7.18
N ALA A 50 14.68 14.50 6.58
CA ALA A 50 13.36 15.03 6.92
C ALA A 50 12.96 14.66 8.36
N PHE A 51 13.36 13.47 8.83
CA PHE A 51 12.99 12.96 10.16
C PHE A 51 13.59 13.74 11.34
N ASN A 52 14.49 14.69 11.09
CA ASN A 52 14.95 15.65 12.10
C ASN A 52 13.91 16.77 12.35
N GLN A 53 12.96 16.96 11.43
CA GLN A 53 11.88 17.94 11.51
C GLN A 53 10.56 17.22 11.84
N VAL A 54 10.33 16.95 13.13
CA VAL A 54 9.22 16.10 13.61
C VAL A 54 7.85 16.64 13.18
N GLU A 55 7.57 17.91 13.42
CA GLU A 55 6.28 18.53 13.10
C GLU A 55 6.01 18.54 11.58
N GLU A 56 7.02 18.90 10.79
CA GLU A 56 6.92 18.91 9.33
C GLU A 56 6.71 17.50 8.78
N THR A 57 7.46 16.52 9.29
CA THR A 57 7.33 15.11 8.86
C THR A 57 5.95 14.57 9.20
N ALA A 58 5.44 14.84 10.40
CA ALA A 58 4.09 14.44 10.80
C ALA A 58 3.01 15.07 9.90
N GLU A 59 3.13 16.35 9.54
CA GLU A 59 2.23 16.99 8.59
C GLU A 59 2.39 16.43 7.16
N ASN A 60 3.60 16.04 6.76
CA ASN A 60 3.81 15.36 5.48
C ASN A 60 3.19 13.95 5.46
N MET A 61 3.17 13.23 6.58
CA MET A 61 2.39 11.99 6.71
C MET A 61 0.90 12.24 6.48
N VAL A 62 0.34 13.31 7.07
CA VAL A 62 -1.05 13.73 6.86
C VAL A 62 -1.33 14.03 5.38
N LYS A 63 -0.43 14.79 4.72
CA LYS A 63 -0.55 15.08 3.28
C LYS A 63 -0.52 13.81 2.45
N MET A 64 0.38 12.86 2.75
CA MET A 64 0.47 11.59 2.03
C MET A 64 -0.84 10.80 2.10
N VAL A 65 -1.35 10.60 3.32
CA VAL A 65 -2.62 9.89 3.57
C VAL A 65 -3.79 10.59 2.86
N THR A 66 -3.83 11.93 2.93
CA THR A 66 -4.92 12.72 2.35
C THR A 66 -4.91 12.68 0.82
N ARG A 67 -3.73 12.76 0.19
CA ARG A 67 -3.58 12.79 -1.28
C ARG A 67 -3.73 11.42 -1.93
N SER A 68 -3.46 10.33 -1.20
CA SER A 68 -3.64 8.96 -1.68
C SER A 68 -5.09 8.69 -2.10
N SER A 69 -5.34 8.41 -3.38
CA SER A 69 -6.69 8.02 -3.85
C SER A 69 -7.07 6.62 -3.40
N MET A 70 -6.09 5.82 -2.97
CA MET A 70 -6.26 4.45 -2.52
C MET A 70 -6.62 4.32 -1.04
N VAL A 71 -6.44 5.37 -0.22
CA VAL A 71 -6.93 5.43 1.17
C VAL A 71 -8.37 5.92 1.21
N SER A 72 -9.21 5.30 2.07
CA SER A 72 -10.63 5.64 2.16
C SER A 72 -10.87 7.10 2.61
N LEU A 73 -11.86 7.75 2.01
CA LEU A 73 -12.28 9.12 2.38
C LEU A 73 -12.66 9.24 3.86
N PHE A 74 -13.11 8.16 4.49
CA PHE A 74 -13.46 8.13 5.92
C PHE A 74 -12.24 8.03 6.84
N GLU A 75 -11.10 7.54 6.34
CA GLU A 75 -9.86 7.38 7.11
C GLU A 75 -9.05 8.68 7.14
N LYS A 76 -9.07 9.44 6.04
CA LYS A 76 -8.32 10.67 5.87
C LYS A 76 -8.55 11.73 6.97
N PRO A 77 -9.79 12.17 7.25
CA PRO A 77 -10.02 13.17 8.29
C PRO A 77 -9.64 12.62 9.67
N LYS A 78 -9.93 11.35 9.97
CA LYS A 78 -9.59 10.74 11.26
C LYS A 78 -8.08 10.70 11.49
N PHE A 79 -7.30 10.32 10.47
CA PHE A 79 -5.85 10.32 10.55
C PHE A 79 -5.28 11.74 10.71
N ARG A 80 -5.75 12.68 9.88
CA ARG A 80 -5.36 14.10 9.95
C ARG A 80 -5.61 14.67 11.35
N ASP A 81 -6.83 14.50 11.87
CA ASP A 81 -7.24 15.11 13.13
C ASP A 81 -6.50 14.46 14.31
N ALA A 82 -6.28 13.14 14.26
CA ALA A 82 -5.46 12.45 15.25
C ALA A 82 -4.01 12.97 15.26
N VAL A 83 -3.33 13.02 14.11
CA VAL A 83 -1.93 13.46 14.03
C VAL A 83 -1.77 14.93 14.43
N ARG A 84 -2.70 15.81 14.02
CA ARG A 84 -2.66 17.22 14.43
C ARG A 84 -2.98 17.44 15.90
N GLY A 85 -3.79 16.56 16.49
CA GLY A 85 -4.10 16.54 17.93
C GLY A 85 -3.06 15.83 18.80
N MET A 86 -2.07 15.14 18.23
CA MET A 86 -1.00 14.48 18.98
C MET A 86 -0.14 15.52 19.72
N ARG A 87 0.21 15.20 20.97
CA ARG A 87 1.30 15.89 21.68
C ARG A 87 2.62 15.66 20.95
N ILE A 88 3.58 16.57 21.15
CA ILE A 88 4.89 16.50 20.49
C ILE A 88 5.61 15.16 20.73
N ASP A 89 5.49 14.57 21.92
CA ASP A 89 6.14 13.29 22.22
C ASP A 89 5.51 12.12 21.44
N ASN A 90 4.19 12.12 21.26
CA ASN A 90 3.51 11.14 20.40
C ASN A 90 3.87 11.33 18.93
N LYS A 91 4.02 12.58 18.46
CA LYS A 91 4.53 12.86 17.10
C LYS A 91 5.96 12.37 16.91
N LYS A 92 6.83 12.51 17.92
CA LYS A 92 8.20 11.95 17.87
C LYS A 92 8.17 10.44 17.72
N ILE A 93 7.32 9.73 18.45
CA ILE A 93 7.14 8.28 18.33
C ILE A 93 6.63 7.91 16.93
N LEU A 94 5.59 8.60 16.44
CA LEU A 94 5.04 8.39 15.10
C LEU A 94 6.11 8.56 14.00
N VAL A 95 6.87 9.66 14.06
CA VAL A 95 7.91 9.99 13.08
C VAL A 95 9.09 9.03 13.18
N ALA A 96 9.50 8.64 14.40
CA ALA A 96 10.54 7.64 14.60
C ALA A 96 10.13 6.26 14.06
N GLY A 97 8.89 5.84 14.30
CA GLY A 97 8.33 4.60 13.75
C GLY A 97 8.33 4.60 12.23
N LEU A 98 7.95 5.72 11.60
CA LEU A 98 8.05 5.85 10.15
C LEU A 98 9.49 5.82 9.64
N LYS A 99 10.43 6.44 10.36
CA LYS A 99 11.86 6.42 10.02
C LYS A 99 12.39 4.99 10.01
N GLU A 100 12.15 4.24 11.08
CA GLU A 100 12.57 2.84 11.16
C GLU A 100 11.88 2.00 10.08
N LEU A 101 10.58 2.22 9.86
CA LEU A 101 9.82 1.50 8.85
C LEU A 101 10.40 1.71 7.44
N ILE A 102 10.88 2.92 7.11
CA ILE A 102 11.40 3.21 5.75
C ILE A 102 12.90 2.95 5.63
N HIS A 103 13.71 3.35 6.62
CA HIS A 103 15.17 3.47 6.51
C HIS A 103 15.96 2.59 7.48
N GLY A 104 15.29 1.92 8.43
CA GLY A 104 15.94 1.17 9.48
C GLY A 104 15.37 -0.24 9.59
N ASP A 105 15.05 -0.63 10.82
CA ASP A 105 14.43 -1.93 11.09
C ASP A 105 12.93 -1.88 10.73
N GLU A 106 12.59 -2.55 9.63
CA GLU A 106 11.23 -2.57 9.06
C GLU A 106 10.19 -3.12 10.04
N GLU A 107 10.53 -4.16 10.81
CA GLU A 107 9.63 -4.78 11.77
C GLU A 107 9.41 -3.87 12.98
N LYS A 108 10.50 -3.36 13.54
CA LYS A 108 10.45 -2.41 14.64
C LYS A 108 9.63 -1.19 14.28
N GLY A 109 9.87 -0.60 13.10
CA GLY A 109 9.12 0.55 12.62
C GLY A 109 7.65 0.24 12.38
N PHE A 110 7.33 -0.92 11.81
CA PHE A 110 5.95 -1.38 11.63
C PHE A 110 5.22 -1.48 12.97
N ASN A 111 5.82 -2.15 13.95
CA ASN A 111 5.22 -2.35 15.27
C ASN A 111 5.09 -1.03 16.05
N GLN A 112 6.08 -0.14 15.98
CA GLN A 112 5.98 1.19 16.58
C GLN A 112 4.83 2.01 16.00
N LEU A 113 4.65 2.00 14.67
CA LEU A 113 3.51 2.66 14.03
C LEU A 113 2.18 1.99 14.39
N LEU A 114 2.16 0.66 14.48
CA LEU A 114 0.97 -0.08 14.87
C LEU A 114 0.53 0.28 16.29
N ASP A 115 1.46 0.36 17.22
CA ASP A 115 1.18 0.67 18.62
C ASP A 115 0.68 2.11 18.78
N ILE A 116 1.41 3.10 18.25
CA ILE A 116 0.98 4.50 18.36
C ILE A 116 -0.37 4.73 17.68
N LEU A 117 -0.63 4.15 16.50
CA LEU A 117 -1.93 4.29 15.83
C LEU A 117 -3.04 3.51 16.54
N SER A 118 -2.72 2.46 17.31
CA SER A 118 -3.71 1.73 18.11
C SER A 118 -4.31 2.61 19.20
N GLU A 119 -3.52 3.49 19.83
CA GLU A 119 -4.00 4.45 20.84
C GLU A 119 -5.10 5.36 20.29
N TYR A 120 -5.05 5.66 18.98
CA TYR A 120 -6.02 6.51 18.28
C TYR A 120 -7.10 5.72 17.54
N LYS A 121 -7.17 4.38 17.69
CA LYS A 121 -8.08 3.49 16.95
C LYS A 121 -7.90 3.59 15.41
N LEU A 122 -6.66 3.82 14.98
CA LEU A 122 -6.24 3.99 13.59
C LEU A 122 -5.26 2.90 13.12
N ALA A 123 -5.05 1.86 13.90
CA ALA A 123 -4.30 0.67 13.53
C ALA A 123 -4.99 -0.11 12.39
N LYS A 124 -4.80 0.33 11.15
CA LYS A 124 -5.46 -0.19 9.96
C LYS A 124 -4.46 -0.43 8.84
N TRP A 125 -4.66 -1.52 8.10
CA TRP A 125 -3.79 -1.94 7.00
C TRP A 125 -3.45 -0.82 6.01
N THR A 126 -4.44 -0.05 5.55
CA THR A 126 -4.23 1.07 4.61
C THR A 126 -3.35 2.16 5.21
N LEU A 127 -3.53 2.51 6.49
CA LEU A 127 -2.75 3.56 7.15
C LEU A 127 -1.31 3.12 7.47
N LEU A 128 -1.09 1.83 7.74
CA LEU A 128 0.25 1.29 7.97
C LEU A 128 1.05 1.12 6.67
N THR A 129 0.38 0.76 5.58
CA THR A 129 1.07 0.37 4.32
C THR A 129 1.21 1.51 3.31
N VAL A 130 0.45 2.60 3.45
CA VAL A 130 0.45 3.71 2.49
C VAL A 130 1.81 4.35 2.28
N PHE A 131 2.61 4.50 3.34
CA PHE A 131 3.90 5.19 3.25
C PHE A 131 4.89 4.39 2.40
N ARG A 132 5.05 3.10 2.70
CA ARG A 132 5.93 2.21 1.94
C ARG A 132 5.41 1.92 0.55
N CYS A 133 4.09 1.85 0.34
CA CYS A 133 3.51 1.70 -1.00
C CYS A 133 3.97 2.78 -1.98
N TYR A 134 4.12 4.04 -1.53
CA TYR A 134 4.62 5.12 -2.38
C TYR A 134 6.14 5.28 -2.32
N TYR A 135 6.78 4.95 -1.19
CA TYR A 135 8.23 5.06 -1.07
C TYR A 135 8.97 3.92 -1.80
N TYR A 136 8.38 2.73 -1.87
CA TYR A 136 8.93 1.53 -2.51
C TYR A 136 7.90 0.91 -3.48
N PRO A 137 7.52 1.64 -4.56
CA PRO A 137 6.39 1.27 -5.41
C PRO A 137 6.55 -0.07 -6.14
N ASP A 138 7.77 -0.58 -6.28
CA ASP A 138 8.04 -1.86 -6.95
C ASP A 138 8.07 -3.05 -5.98
N LYS A 139 8.17 -2.77 -4.68
CA LYS A 139 8.34 -3.78 -3.60
C LYS A 139 7.13 -3.87 -2.68
N ASP A 140 6.55 -2.75 -2.28
CA ASP A 140 5.48 -2.70 -1.28
C ASP A 140 4.11 -2.36 -1.90
N LEU A 141 3.03 -2.63 -1.15
CA LEU A 141 1.66 -2.54 -1.63
C LEU A 141 0.79 -1.79 -0.61
N LEU A 142 -0.32 -1.20 -1.06
CA LEU A 142 -1.37 -0.76 -0.15
C LEU A 142 -2.36 -1.90 0.11
N PHE A 143 -2.52 -2.28 1.38
CA PHE A 143 -3.33 -3.43 1.75
C PHE A 143 -4.80 -3.01 1.93
N LYS A 144 -5.61 -3.17 0.89
CA LYS A 144 -7.07 -3.02 0.96
C LYS A 144 -7.73 -4.32 1.42
N PRO A 145 -8.54 -4.32 2.50
CA PRO A 145 -9.08 -5.55 3.08
C PRO A 145 -9.76 -6.49 2.09
N THR A 146 -10.67 -5.98 1.26
CA THR A 146 -11.41 -6.80 0.28
C THR A 146 -10.50 -7.37 -0.78
N THR A 147 -9.62 -6.55 -1.36
CA THR A 147 -8.65 -7.00 -2.37
C THR A 147 -7.74 -8.08 -1.81
N VAL A 148 -7.18 -7.90 -0.61
CA VAL A 148 -6.30 -8.87 0.04
C VAL A 148 -7.01 -10.22 0.24
N LYS A 149 -8.23 -10.19 0.80
CA LYS A 149 -9.04 -11.41 1.02
C LYS A 149 -9.34 -12.14 -0.29
N ASN A 150 -9.75 -11.39 -1.33
CA ASN A 150 -10.12 -11.97 -2.61
C ASN A 150 -8.91 -12.58 -3.32
N VAL A 151 -7.76 -11.91 -3.27
CA VAL A 151 -6.49 -12.43 -3.81
C VAL A 151 -6.09 -13.73 -3.12
N ILE A 152 -6.11 -13.76 -1.79
CA ILE A 152 -5.79 -14.98 -1.02
C ILE A 152 -6.70 -16.13 -1.41
N LYS A 153 -8.02 -15.90 -1.44
CA LYS A 153 -9.03 -16.91 -1.80
C LYS A 153 -8.85 -17.39 -3.24
N LYS A 154 -8.79 -16.45 -4.20
CA LYS A 154 -8.78 -16.75 -5.64
C LYS A 154 -7.53 -17.55 -6.02
N TYR A 155 -6.36 -17.09 -5.62
CA TYR A 155 -5.08 -17.70 -6.00
C TYR A 155 -4.56 -18.70 -4.97
N GLU A 156 -5.38 -19.10 -4.00
CA GLU A 156 -5.07 -20.16 -3.02
C GLU A 156 -3.70 -19.92 -2.37
N LEU A 157 -3.52 -18.72 -1.81
CA LEU A 157 -2.29 -18.36 -1.13
C LEU A 157 -2.25 -19.02 0.25
N GLU A 158 -1.43 -20.06 0.38
CA GLU A 158 -1.27 -20.81 1.63
C GLU A 158 -0.59 -19.99 2.73
N GLY A 159 -0.86 -20.34 3.99
CA GLY A 159 -0.27 -19.67 5.15
C GLY A 159 -0.80 -18.26 5.43
N LEU A 160 -1.76 -17.75 4.65
CA LEU A 160 -2.29 -16.39 4.76
C LEU A 160 -3.75 -16.40 5.24
N THR A 161 -3.96 -16.01 6.50
CA THR A 161 -5.31 -15.78 7.06
C THR A 161 -5.46 -14.30 7.40
N TYR A 162 -6.31 -13.59 6.66
CA TYR A 162 -6.54 -12.17 6.89
C TYR A 162 -7.11 -11.90 8.28
N LYS A 163 -6.50 -10.96 9.01
CA LYS A 163 -7.03 -10.40 10.25
C LYS A 163 -7.19 -8.88 10.13
N PRO A 164 -8.24 -8.27 10.73
CA PRO A 164 -8.42 -6.81 10.66
C PRO A 164 -7.30 -6.02 11.33
N ARG A 165 -6.74 -6.52 12.44
CA ARG A 165 -5.58 -5.92 13.08
C ARG A 165 -4.32 -6.27 12.27
N PRO A 166 -3.52 -5.28 11.85
CA PRO A 166 -2.26 -5.54 11.16
C PRO A 166 -1.27 -6.34 12.00
N SER A 167 -0.45 -7.15 11.33
CA SER A 167 0.73 -7.82 11.90
C SER A 167 1.88 -7.81 10.89
N TYR A 168 3.11 -7.77 11.39
CA TYR A 168 4.28 -7.70 10.52
C TYR A 168 4.46 -8.98 9.69
N ASP A 169 4.30 -10.16 10.29
CA ASP A 169 4.39 -11.45 9.56
C ASP A 169 3.45 -11.51 8.36
N PHE A 170 2.20 -11.04 8.52
CA PHE A 170 1.24 -11.02 7.41
C PHE A 170 1.62 -9.97 6.37
N PHE A 171 2.12 -8.80 6.79
CA PHE A 171 2.62 -7.76 5.89
C PHE A 171 3.71 -8.30 4.96
N VAL A 172 4.73 -8.97 5.53
CA VAL A 172 5.85 -9.53 4.77
C VAL A 172 5.39 -10.69 3.89
N THR A 173 4.69 -11.67 4.47
CA THR A 173 4.29 -12.89 3.75
C THR A 173 3.37 -12.58 2.56
N TYR A 174 2.41 -11.67 2.74
CA TYR A 174 1.52 -11.27 1.65
C TYR A 174 2.28 -10.51 0.56
N ARG A 175 3.14 -9.55 0.94
CA ARG A 175 3.99 -8.81 0.00
C ARG A 175 4.85 -9.74 -0.85
N GLU A 176 5.49 -10.72 -0.23
CA GLU A 176 6.36 -11.67 -0.93
C GLU A 176 5.59 -12.53 -1.91
N ASN A 177 4.41 -13.02 -1.53
CA ASN A 177 3.53 -13.75 -2.45
C ASN A 177 3.15 -12.89 -3.66
N ILE A 178 2.79 -11.64 -3.46
CA ILE A 178 2.42 -10.72 -4.56
C ILE A 178 3.61 -10.42 -5.46
N ASN A 179 4.79 -10.16 -4.89
CA ASN A 179 6.01 -9.95 -5.66
C ASN A 179 6.43 -11.20 -6.44
N ALA A 180 6.20 -12.39 -5.91
CA ALA A 180 6.42 -13.64 -6.63
C ALA A 180 5.40 -13.84 -7.76
N MET A 181 4.13 -13.50 -7.55
CA MET A 181 3.09 -13.53 -8.59
C MET A 181 3.41 -12.59 -9.76
N LYS A 182 3.98 -11.41 -9.50
CA LYS A 182 4.43 -10.48 -10.57
C LYS A 182 5.40 -11.11 -11.55
N GLN A 183 6.29 -11.98 -11.06
CA GLN A 183 7.27 -12.67 -11.90
C GLN A 183 6.65 -13.77 -12.78
N GLN A 184 5.37 -14.09 -12.57
CA GLN A 184 4.63 -15.11 -13.30
C GLN A 184 3.69 -14.53 -14.35
N VAL A 185 3.69 -13.22 -14.59
CA VAL A 185 2.86 -12.54 -15.60
C VAL A 185 3.72 -11.70 -16.53
N ASP A 186 3.13 -11.23 -17.63
CA ASP A 186 3.72 -10.28 -18.55
C ASP A 186 4.12 -9.00 -17.81
N ALA A 187 5.33 -8.51 -18.08
CA ALA A 187 5.90 -7.36 -17.39
C ALA A 187 5.05 -6.09 -17.56
N SER A 188 4.29 -5.97 -18.66
CA SER A 188 3.36 -4.86 -18.89
C SER A 188 2.23 -4.78 -17.86
N LEU A 189 1.89 -5.88 -17.19
CA LEU A 189 0.88 -5.92 -16.12
C LEU A 189 1.45 -5.59 -14.74
N ALA A 190 2.77 -5.52 -14.61
CA ALA A 190 3.47 -5.34 -13.34
C ALA A 190 4.52 -4.21 -13.32
N PRO A 191 4.29 -3.04 -13.98
CA PRO A 191 5.28 -1.96 -14.00
C PRO A 191 5.56 -1.39 -12.60
N ASN A 192 4.60 -1.52 -11.68
CA ASN A 192 4.76 -1.33 -10.25
C ASN A 192 3.67 -2.12 -9.51
N ASN A 193 3.73 -2.15 -8.18
CA ASN A 193 2.79 -2.91 -7.35
C ASN A 193 1.37 -2.32 -7.32
N ALA A 194 1.21 -1.02 -7.57
CA ALA A 194 -0.11 -0.41 -7.66
C ALA A 194 -0.83 -0.87 -8.94
N ALA A 195 -0.13 -0.89 -10.09
CA ALA A 195 -0.64 -1.41 -11.35
C ALA A 195 -0.96 -2.90 -11.24
N PHE A 196 -0.06 -3.70 -10.67
CA PHE A 196 -0.32 -5.13 -10.48
C PHE A 196 -1.53 -5.38 -9.57
N SER A 197 -1.68 -4.62 -8.48
CA SER A 197 -2.88 -4.69 -7.63
C SER A 197 -4.15 -4.31 -8.40
N GLY A 198 -4.07 -3.34 -9.32
CA GLY A 198 -5.14 -2.98 -10.24
C GLY A 198 -5.53 -4.15 -11.14
N PHE A 199 -4.56 -4.78 -11.81
CA PHE A 199 -4.76 -5.99 -12.60
C PHE A 199 -5.47 -7.09 -11.80
N LEU A 200 -4.95 -7.42 -10.61
CA LEU A 200 -5.57 -8.43 -9.75
C LEU A 200 -7.00 -8.05 -9.43
N MET A 201 -7.28 -6.80 -9.04
CA MET A 201 -8.62 -6.31 -8.72
C MET A 201 -9.58 -6.41 -9.89
N MET A 202 -9.16 -5.99 -11.10
CA MET A 202 -10.01 -5.99 -12.29
C MET A 202 -10.33 -7.40 -12.77
N THR A 203 -9.41 -8.34 -12.55
CA THR A 203 -9.62 -9.74 -12.90
C THR A 203 -10.24 -10.56 -11.77
N MET A 204 -10.60 -9.97 -10.62
CA MET A 204 -11.22 -10.74 -9.53
C MET A 204 -12.57 -11.34 -9.91
N GLY A 205 -13.28 -10.76 -10.89
CA GLY A 205 -14.65 -11.14 -11.23
C GLY A 205 -15.62 -10.67 -10.14
N THR A 206 -16.62 -9.90 -10.55
CA THR A 206 -17.90 -9.86 -9.83
C THR A 206 -18.51 -11.24 -9.96
N GLU A 207 -18.53 -12.00 -8.86
CA GLU A 207 -19.51 -13.10 -8.71
C GLU A 207 -20.93 -12.54 -8.87
#